data_AF-A0A359M154-F1
#
_entry.id   AF-A0A359M154-F1
#
_cell.length_a   1.000
_cell.length_b   1.000
_cell.length_c   1.000
_cell.angle_alpha   90.00
_cell.angle_beta   90.00
_cell.angle_gamma   90.00
#
_symmetry.space_group_name_H-M   'P 1'
#
loop_
_entity.id
_entity.type
_entity.pdbx_description
1 polymer ?
#
loop_
_entity_poly.entity_id
_entity_poly.type
_entity_poly.pdbx_seq_one_letter_code
_entity_poly.pdbx_strand_id
1 'polypeptide(L)'
;MLRVVTLGALLAAAPLFSGMSEARDPRVARDQIVWFQLTESREQAAKLLGAPSTVAHFGTDFISWQYQGGDVDHHEYSHQLVFRKSDGKLASVTRNYEPGRNVDPLFPARVSSVHHFPNAEKPQLSLRLRRLPGGRVLMAMGSPKPGSLTTQLVLMREDDLPALYPWIRLPERNAR
;
A
#
# COMPACT_ATOMS: atom_id res chain seq x y z
N MET A 1 -32.00 56.51 4.62
CA MET A 1 -32.13 55.34 5.52
C MET A 1 -31.38 54.17 4.91
N LEU A 2 -30.48 53.60 5.69
CA LEU A 2 -29.51 52.55 5.37
C LEU A 2 -30.18 51.17 5.39
N ARG A 3 -29.82 50.27 4.45
CA ARG A 3 -29.54 48.83 4.71
C ARG A 3 -29.08 48.13 3.43
N VAL A 4 -27.76 48.11 3.26
CA VAL A 4 -27.04 47.06 2.53
C VAL A 4 -26.97 45.86 3.47
N VAL A 5 -27.50 44.70 3.07
CA VAL A 5 -27.20 43.42 3.73
C VAL A 5 -26.49 42.56 2.70
N THR A 6 -25.19 42.41 2.95
CA THR A 6 -24.22 41.60 2.24
C THR A 6 -24.69 40.15 2.22
N LEU A 7 -25.05 39.66 1.03
CA LEU A 7 -25.21 38.23 0.75
C LEU A 7 -23.79 37.62 0.72
N GLY A 8 -23.29 37.29 1.91
CA GLY A 8 -21.95 36.76 2.11
C GLY A 8 -21.79 35.40 1.44
N ALA A 9 -20.85 35.34 0.50
CA ALA A 9 -20.43 34.17 -0.25
C ALA A 9 -20.08 32.99 0.68
N LEU A 10 -20.95 31.99 0.73
CA LEU A 10 -20.74 30.72 1.42
C LEU A 10 -20.70 29.57 0.40
N LEU A 11 -19.90 29.69 -0.66
CA LEU A 11 -19.74 28.65 -1.69
C LEU A 11 -18.41 28.86 -2.45
N ALA A 12 -17.29 28.82 -1.74
CA ALA A 12 -15.96 28.81 -2.37
C ALA A 12 -14.94 27.93 -1.62
N ALA A 13 -15.41 26.90 -0.90
CA ALA A 13 -14.55 25.91 -0.25
C ALA A 13 -14.51 24.55 -0.99
N ALA A 14 -14.85 24.53 -2.27
CA ALA A 14 -14.66 23.36 -3.12
C ALA A 14 -13.69 23.73 -4.24
N PRO A 15 -12.37 23.63 -4.00
CA PRO A 15 -11.59 22.65 -4.76
C PRO A 15 -10.30 22.21 -4.02
N LEU A 16 -10.35 21.30 -3.03
CA LEU A 16 -9.10 20.84 -2.37
C LEU A 16 -8.93 19.33 -2.24
N PHE A 17 -9.92 18.52 -2.64
CA PHE A 17 -9.84 17.06 -2.49
C PHE A 17 -9.52 16.29 -3.79
N SER A 18 -9.46 16.96 -4.95
CA SER A 18 -9.18 16.28 -6.23
C SER A 18 -7.73 15.81 -6.39
N GLY A 19 -6.80 16.25 -5.53
CA GLY A 19 -5.41 15.78 -5.52
C GLY A 19 -5.15 14.52 -4.69
N MET A 20 -6.10 14.07 -3.87
CA MET A 20 -5.92 12.92 -2.97
C MET A 20 -5.96 11.56 -3.70
N SER A 21 -6.39 11.51 -4.96
CA SER A 21 -6.50 10.26 -5.71
C SER A 21 -5.12 9.68 -6.07
N GLU A 22 -4.16 10.53 -6.44
CA GLU A 22 -2.85 10.08 -6.94
C GLU A 22 -1.97 9.38 -5.90
N ALA A 23 -2.18 9.63 -4.60
CA ALA A 23 -1.38 9.05 -3.53
C ALA A 23 -1.85 7.65 -3.10
N ARG A 24 -3.05 7.23 -3.52
CA ARG A 24 -3.71 6.01 -3.02
C ARG A 24 -3.20 4.75 -3.71
N ASP A 25 -3.02 4.80 -5.02
CA ASP A 25 -2.58 3.65 -5.81
C ASP A 25 -1.10 3.72 -6.19
N PRO A 26 -0.36 2.59 -6.16
CA PRO A 26 1.01 2.55 -6.64
C PRO A 26 1.06 2.75 -8.15
N ARG A 27 2.04 3.55 -8.62
CA ARG A 27 2.27 3.79 -10.04
C ARG A 27 3.75 3.72 -10.39
N VAL A 28 4.06 3.61 -11.68
CA VAL A 28 5.43 3.74 -12.19
C VAL A 28 5.61 5.15 -12.74
N ALA A 29 6.67 5.83 -12.30
CA ALA A 29 7.14 7.06 -12.92
C ALA A 29 8.66 7.00 -13.04
N ARG A 30 9.20 7.24 -14.25
CA ARG A 30 10.65 7.17 -14.53
C ARG A 30 11.28 5.87 -14.02
N ASP A 31 10.66 4.74 -14.34
CA ASP A 31 11.04 3.38 -13.91
C ASP A 31 11.04 3.09 -12.39
N GLN A 32 10.54 4.04 -11.59
CA GLN A 32 10.44 3.92 -10.13
C GLN A 32 9.00 3.78 -9.68
N ILE A 33 8.79 3.01 -8.60
CA ILE A 33 7.50 2.92 -7.94
C ILE A 33 7.27 4.19 -7.13
N VAL A 34 6.17 4.88 -7.42
CA VAL A 34 5.68 6.04 -6.67
C VAL A 34 4.45 5.59 -5.88
N TRP A 35 4.64 5.50 -4.57
CA TRP A 35 3.60 5.20 -3.56
C TRP A 35 4.14 5.68 -2.20
N PHE A 36 4.14 4.81 -1.17
CA PHE A 36 4.77 5.08 0.12
C PHE A 36 6.29 4.81 0.11
N GLN A 37 7.03 5.55 0.93
CA GLN A 37 8.46 5.32 1.21
C GLN A 37 8.70 4.45 2.44
N LEU A 38 7.65 4.12 3.20
CA LEU A 38 7.70 3.39 4.47
C LEU A 38 8.52 4.10 5.58
N THR A 39 8.75 5.39 5.41
CA THR A 39 9.36 6.29 6.41
C THR A 39 8.32 7.23 7.02
N GLU A 40 7.09 7.17 6.52
CA GLU A 40 5.98 7.99 6.95
C GLU A 40 5.60 7.68 8.40
N SER A 41 5.36 8.74 9.19
CA SER A 41 4.66 8.63 10.46
C SER A 41 3.14 8.51 10.25
N ARG A 42 2.42 8.23 11.33
CA ARG A 42 0.94 8.21 11.34
C ARG A 42 0.36 9.56 10.90
N GLU A 43 0.97 10.67 11.32
CA GLU A 43 0.53 12.02 10.93
C GLU A 43 0.76 12.27 9.44
N GLN A 44 1.88 11.81 8.89
CA GLN A 44 2.15 11.92 7.45
C GLN A 44 1.19 11.05 6.63
N ALA A 45 0.91 9.82 7.08
CA ALA A 45 -0.07 8.96 6.45
C ALA A 45 -1.50 9.54 6.53
N ALA A 46 -1.88 10.13 7.65
CA ALA A 46 -3.19 10.78 7.82
C ALA A 46 -3.36 11.99 6.89
N LYS A 47 -2.29 12.74 6.62
CA LYS A 47 -2.32 13.83 5.61
C LYS A 47 -2.54 13.30 4.19
N LEU A 48 -2.07 12.09 3.88
CA LEU A 48 -2.19 11.49 2.55
C LEU A 48 -3.54 10.80 2.34
N LEU A 49 -4.01 10.03 3.31
CA LEU A 49 -5.19 9.17 3.17
C LEU A 49 -6.43 9.67 3.92
N GLY A 50 -6.26 10.64 4.82
CA GLY A 50 -7.28 11.04 5.79
C GLY A 50 -7.21 10.21 7.07
N ALA A 51 -8.25 10.34 7.91
CA ALA A 51 -8.38 9.52 9.12
C ALA A 51 -8.74 8.06 8.75
N PRO A 52 -8.20 7.06 9.48
CA PRO A 52 -8.57 5.66 9.26
C PRO A 52 -10.01 5.39 9.73
N SER A 53 -10.69 4.47 9.06
CA SER A 53 -12.02 3.97 9.47
C SER A 53 -11.92 3.07 10.69
N THR A 54 -10.83 2.31 10.83
CA THR A 54 -10.60 1.40 11.95
C THR A 54 -9.14 1.41 12.35
N VAL A 55 -8.90 1.35 13.66
CA VAL A 55 -7.57 1.22 14.25
C VAL A 55 -7.55 -0.02 15.14
N ALA A 56 -6.59 -0.90 14.91
CA ALA A 56 -6.43 -2.13 15.68
C ALA A 56 -4.97 -2.27 16.15
N HIS A 57 -4.78 -2.84 17.33
CA HIS A 57 -3.46 -3.20 17.83
C HIS A 57 -3.27 -4.72 17.67
N PHE A 58 -2.11 -5.15 17.20
CA PHE A 58 -1.80 -6.57 17.11
C PHE A 58 -0.32 -6.83 17.39
N GLY A 59 -0.04 -8.00 17.95
CA GLY A 59 1.25 -8.30 18.56
C GLY A 59 1.64 -7.26 19.62
N THR A 60 2.91 -7.29 20.00
CA THR A 60 3.47 -6.32 20.96
C THR A 60 3.81 -4.99 20.30
N ASP A 61 4.24 -5.00 19.03
CA ASP A 61 4.91 -3.86 18.38
C ASP A 61 4.17 -3.27 17.17
N PHE A 62 2.90 -3.62 16.91
CA PHE A 62 2.19 -3.10 15.72
C PHE A 62 0.84 -2.44 15.98
N ILE A 63 0.52 -1.47 15.11
CA ILE A 63 -0.77 -0.78 15.02
C ILE A 63 -1.22 -0.85 13.55
N SER A 64 -2.40 -1.39 13.30
CA SER A 64 -3.05 -1.41 12.00
C SER A 64 -4.04 -0.26 11.87
N TRP A 65 -3.99 0.45 10.76
CA TRP A 65 -4.96 1.45 10.33
C TRP A 65 -5.64 0.94 9.05
N GLN A 66 -6.96 0.90 9.03
CA GLN A 66 -7.73 0.37 7.91
C GLN A 66 -8.62 1.49 7.34
N TYR A 67 -8.69 1.53 6.02
CA TYR A 67 -9.37 2.59 5.28
C TYR A 67 -10.42 2.00 4.36
N GLN A 68 -11.57 2.66 4.28
CA GLN A 68 -12.60 2.41 3.29
C GLN A 68 -12.57 3.54 2.27
N GLY A 69 -12.44 3.23 0.98
CA GLY A 69 -12.45 4.25 -0.07
C GLY A 69 -12.04 3.74 -1.45
N GLY A 70 -12.63 4.30 -2.51
CA GLY A 70 -12.54 3.76 -3.88
C GLY A 70 -13.81 3.00 -4.26
N ASP A 71 -13.78 2.27 -5.39
CA ASP A 71 -14.93 1.50 -5.92
C ASP A 71 -15.12 0.13 -5.24
N VAL A 72 -14.47 -0.08 -4.10
CA VAL A 72 -14.60 -1.33 -3.33
C VAL A 72 -15.93 -1.30 -2.59
N ASP A 73 -16.66 -2.41 -2.63
CA ASP A 73 -17.92 -2.57 -1.91
C ASP A 73 -17.75 -2.16 -0.44
N HIS A 74 -18.75 -1.47 0.13
CA HIS A 74 -18.64 -0.69 1.37
C HIS A 74 -18.27 -1.51 2.62
N HIS A 75 -18.18 -2.83 2.48
CA HIS A 75 -17.83 -3.77 3.54
C HIS A 75 -16.33 -4.13 3.57
N GLU A 76 -15.57 -3.83 2.52
CA GLU A 76 -14.16 -4.20 2.45
C GLU A 76 -13.21 -2.99 2.57
N TYR A 77 -12.06 -3.21 3.21
CA TYR A 77 -11.05 -2.18 3.36
C TYR A 77 -10.23 -2.05 2.09
N SER A 78 -10.16 -0.84 1.55
CA SER A 78 -9.38 -0.56 0.35
C SER A 78 -7.88 -0.48 0.64
N HIS A 79 -7.51 -0.04 1.84
CA HIS A 79 -6.12 0.00 2.30
C HIS A 79 -5.99 -0.47 3.73
N GLN A 80 -4.85 -1.08 4.03
CA GLN A 80 -4.42 -1.39 5.39
C GLN A 80 -2.98 -0.94 5.57
N LEU A 81 -2.74 -0.05 6.52
CA LEU A 81 -1.42 0.45 6.89
C LEU A 81 -1.04 -0.19 8.23
N VAL A 82 0.19 -0.69 8.33
CA VAL A 82 0.75 -1.20 9.59
C VAL A 82 1.89 -0.30 10.00
N PHE A 83 1.82 0.24 11.20
CA PHE A 83 2.88 1.01 11.83
C PHE A 83 3.57 0.18 12.90
N ARG A 84 4.88 0.28 12.97
CA ARG A 84 5.68 -0.27 14.06
C ARG A 84 5.66 0.73 15.23
N LYS A 85 5.43 0.24 16.46
CA LYS A 85 5.33 1.11 17.64
C LYS A 85 6.69 1.62 18.07
N SER A 86 7.72 0.78 17.99
CA SER A 86 9.08 1.11 18.44
C SER A 86 9.70 2.32 17.73
N ASP A 87 9.40 2.55 16.45
CA ASP A 87 9.86 3.74 15.71
C ASP A 87 8.73 4.70 15.28
N GLY A 88 7.47 4.30 15.45
CA GLY A 88 6.30 5.09 15.08
C GLY A 88 6.11 5.25 13.57
N LYS A 89 6.77 4.44 12.76
CA LYS A 89 6.81 4.57 11.29
C LYS A 89 6.08 3.42 10.59
N LEU A 90 5.76 3.66 9.32
CA LEU A 90 5.04 2.72 8.46
C LEU A 90 5.90 1.48 8.13
N ALA A 91 5.46 0.31 8.58
CA ALA A 91 6.08 -0.99 8.32
C ALA A 91 5.55 -1.62 7.02
N SER A 92 4.25 -1.51 6.77
CA SER A 92 3.64 -2.00 5.53
C SER A 92 2.39 -1.23 5.12
N VAL A 93 2.07 -1.32 3.82
CA VAL A 93 0.86 -0.84 3.19
C VAL A 93 0.31 -1.94 2.30
N THR A 94 -0.95 -2.25 2.48
CA THR A 94 -1.72 -3.15 1.64
C THR A 94 -2.76 -2.36 0.88
N ARG A 95 -2.87 -2.59 -0.43
CA ARG A 95 -3.93 -2.09 -1.30
C ARG A 95 -4.75 -3.27 -1.80
N ASN A 96 -6.04 -3.28 -1.47
CA ASN A 96 -6.98 -4.30 -1.92
C ASN A 96 -7.80 -3.80 -3.12
N TYR A 97 -7.91 -4.59 -4.16
CA TYR A 97 -8.65 -4.27 -5.38
C TYR A 97 -9.86 -5.17 -5.51
N GLU A 98 -11.02 -4.56 -5.72
CA GLU A 98 -12.23 -5.21 -6.20
C GLU A 98 -12.80 -4.35 -7.33
N PRO A 99 -12.82 -4.83 -8.59
CA PRO A 99 -12.26 -6.09 -9.06
C PRO A 99 -10.72 -6.09 -9.06
N GLY A 100 -10.13 -7.28 -9.15
CA GLY A 100 -8.67 -7.46 -9.27
C GLY A 100 -8.06 -6.71 -10.47
N ARG A 101 -6.84 -6.20 -10.31
CA ARG A 101 -6.15 -5.37 -11.31
C ARG A 101 -4.91 -6.03 -11.91
N ASN A 102 -4.62 -5.70 -13.17
CA ASN A 102 -3.32 -6.03 -13.76
C ASN A 102 -2.25 -5.08 -13.19
N VAL A 103 -1.20 -5.66 -12.63
CA VAL A 103 -0.10 -4.94 -11.97
C VAL A 103 1.26 -5.18 -12.63
N ASP A 104 1.29 -5.77 -13.83
CA ASP A 104 2.51 -6.11 -14.55
C ASP A 104 3.52 -4.95 -14.68
N PRO A 105 3.11 -3.69 -14.91
CA PRO A 105 4.05 -2.57 -14.94
C PRO A 105 4.86 -2.41 -13.65
N LEU A 106 4.32 -2.83 -12.50
CA LEU A 106 4.99 -2.76 -11.21
C LEU A 106 6.02 -3.89 -11.02
N PHE A 107 5.92 -4.99 -11.77
CA PHE A 107 6.74 -6.21 -11.63
C PHE A 107 7.47 -6.62 -12.93
N PRO A 108 8.37 -5.79 -13.49
CA PRO A 108 9.14 -6.19 -14.66
C PRO A 108 9.94 -7.47 -14.41
N ALA A 109 9.87 -8.45 -15.32
CA ALA A 109 10.44 -9.79 -15.14
C ALA A 109 11.94 -9.79 -14.78
N ARG A 110 12.70 -8.79 -15.26
CA ARG A 110 14.14 -8.65 -14.96
C ARG A 110 14.48 -8.38 -13.48
N VAL A 111 13.53 -7.88 -12.70
CA VAL A 111 13.74 -7.45 -11.31
C VAL A 111 12.69 -7.98 -10.34
N SER A 112 11.81 -8.86 -10.83
CA SER A 112 10.80 -9.54 -10.03
C SER A 112 11.09 -11.03 -9.96
N SER A 113 10.60 -11.66 -8.91
CA SER A 113 10.73 -13.09 -8.64
C SER A 113 9.39 -13.65 -8.20
N VAL A 114 9.18 -14.94 -8.39
CA VAL A 114 7.94 -15.62 -7.98
C VAL A 114 8.25 -16.47 -6.75
N HIS A 115 7.40 -16.37 -5.73
CA HIS A 115 7.50 -17.16 -4.52
C HIS A 115 6.23 -17.98 -4.34
N HIS A 116 6.41 -19.20 -3.85
CA HIS A 116 5.34 -20.18 -3.66
C HIS A 116 5.34 -20.68 -2.22
N PHE A 117 4.15 -20.75 -1.62
CA PHE A 117 3.93 -21.38 -0.33
C PHE A 117 3.06 -22.63 -0.50
N PRO A 118 3.40 -23.77 0.13
CA PRO A 118 4.66 -24.02 0.83
C PRO A 118 5.85 -24.22 -0.12
N ASN A 119 5.60 -24.61 -1.38
CA ASN A 119 6.62 -24.82 -2.41
C ASN A 119 6.03 -24.71 -3.83
N ALA A 120 6.90 -24.78 -4.84
CA ALA A 120 6.53 -24.61 -6.25
C ALA A 120 5.78 -25.81 -6.87
N GLU A 121 5.91 -27.01 -6.31
CA GLU A 121 5.27 -28.21 -6.86
C GLU A 121 3.77 -28.26 -6.57
N LYS A 122 3.38 -27.80 -5.37
CA LYS A 122 2.00 -27.76 -4.91
C LYS A 122 1.71 -26.43 -4.18
N PRO A 123 1.68 -25.30 -4.90
CA PRO A 123 1.47 -24.01 -4.28
C PRO A 123 0.02 -23.85 -3.79
N GLN A 124 -0.13 -23.53 -2.52
CA GLN A 124 -1.39 -23.03 -1.94
C GLN A 124 -1.53 -21.52 -2.15
N LEU A 125 -0.39 -20.81 -2.11
CA LEU A 125 -0.31 -19.39 -2.39
C LEU A 125 0.91 -19.14 -3.29
N SER A 126 0.76 -18.22 -4.23
CA SER A 126 1.87 -17.73 -5.03
C SER A 126 1.84 -16.21 -5.08
N LEU A 127 3.01 -15.58 -5.16
CA LEU A 127 3.11 -14.13 -5.33
C LEU A 127 4.30 -13.76 -6.21
N ARG A 128 4.20 -12.58 -6.83
CA ARG A 128 5.37 -11.89 -7.41
C ARG A 128 5.94 -10.93 -6.40
N LEU A 129 7.26 -10.89 -6.27
CA LEU A 129 7.99 -10.00 -5.38
C LEU A 129 9.01 -9.20 -6.17
N ARG A 130 9.09 -7.90 -5.90
CA ARG A 130 10.12 -6.99 -6.42
C ARG A 130 10.79 -6.27 -5.24
N ARG A 131 12.12 -6.41 -5.12
CA ARG A 131 12.91 -5.58 -4.21
C ARG A 131 13.00 -4.15 -4.75
N LEU A 132 12.86 -3.19 -3.86
CA LEU A 132 12.97 -1.76 -4.15
C LEU A 132 14.14 -1.14 -3.36
N PRO A 133 14.63 0.04 -3.77
CA PRO A 133 15.62 0.79 -3.01
C PRO A 133 15.12 1.14 -1.59
N GLY A 134 16.07 1.27 -0.65
CA GLY A 134 15.79 1.62 0.74
C GLY A 134 15.22 0.47 1.59
N GLY A 135 15.56 -0.78 1.28
CA GLY A 135 15.13 -1.94 2.08
C GLY A 135 13.61 -2.16 2.05
N ARG A 136 12.99 -2.00 0.88
CA ARG A 136 11.54 -2.20 0.69
C ARG A 136 11.28 -3.34 -0.28
N VAL A 137 10.14 -3.99 -0.14
CA VAL A 137 9.67 -5.03 -1.05
C VAL A 137 8.22 -4.75 -1.44
N LEU A 138 7.92 -4.90 -2.73
CA LEU A 138 6.58 -4.85 -3.28
C LEU A 138 6.16 -6.27 -3.67
N MET A 139 4.95 -6.67 -3.32
CA MET A 139 4.41 -8.01 -3.54
C MET A 139 3.02 -7.94 -4.18
N ALA A 140 2.78 -8.80 -5.18
CA ALA A 140 1.47 -9.01 -5.79
C ALA A 140 0.97 -10.40 -5.45
N MET A 141 -0.03 -10.46 -4.58
CA MET A 141 -0.57 -11.70 -4.03
C MET A 141 -1.43 -12.42 -5.08
N GLY A 142 -1.33 -13.75 -5.16
CA GLY A 142 -2.14 -14.55 -6.09
C GLY A 142 -1.79 -14.36 -7.57
N SER A 143 -0.73 -13.61 -7.91
CA SER A 143 -0.37 -13.25 -9.28
C SER A 143 1.00 -13.83 -9.66
N PRO A 144 1.11 -15.15 -9.97
CA PRO A 144 2.39 -15.83 -10.18
C PRO A 144 3.06 -15.53 -11.52
N LYS A 145 2.33 -14.99 -12.51
CA LYS A 145 2.85 -14.76 -13.86
C LYS A 145 2.34 -13.44 -14.45
N PRO A 146 3.02 -12.90 -15.48
CA PRO A 146 2.49 -11.77 -16.25
C PRO A 146 1.09 -12.06 -16.79
N GLY A 147 0.23 -11.05 -16.80
CA GLY A 147 -1.17 -11.11 -17.19
C GLY A 147 -2.13 -11.57 -16.06
N SER A 148 -1.63 -12.11 -14.96
CA SER A 148 -2.47 -12.47 -13.81
C SER A 148 -2.93 -11.21 -13.07
N LEU A 149 -4.24 -11.08 -12.86
CA LEU A 149 -4.82 -10.05 -11.99
C LEU A 149 -4.44 -10.32 -10.53
N THR A 150 -4.32 -9.26 -9.74
CA THR A 150 -4.21 -9.35 -8.28
C THR A 150 -5.33 -8.55 -7.61
N THR A 151 -5.90 -9.11 -6.55
CA THR A 151 -6.79 -8.39 -5.64
C THR A 151 -6.02 -7.73 -4.49
N GLN A 152 -4.71 -7.97 -4.36
CA GLN A 152 -3.93 -7.42 -3.26
C GLN A 152 -2.47 -7.11 -3.65
N LEU A 153 -2.08 -5.86 -3.42
CA LEU A 153 -0.68 -5.42 -3.44
C LEU A 153 -0.22 -5.11 -2.02
N VAL A 154 0.99 -5.54 -1.69
CA VAL A 154 1.62 -5.27 -0.40
C VAL A 154 2.97 -4.60 -0.64
N LEU A 155 3.19 -3.42 -0.07
CA LEU A 155 4.49 -2.78 0.04
C LEU A 155 4.91 -2.85 1.50
N MET A 156 6.10 -3.36 1.79
CA MET A 156 6.59 -3.45 3.17
C MET A 156 8.10 -3.32 3.28
N ARG A 157 8.57 -3.09 4.50
CA ARG A 157 10.00 -3.11 4.81
C ARG A 157 10.52 -4.52 4.69
N GLU A 158 11.70 -4.66 4.12
CA GLU A 158 12.37 -5.94 3.94
C GLU A 158 12.66 -6.61 5.29
N ASP A 159 13.06 -5.83 6.31
CA ASP A 159 13.38 -6.33 7.65
C ASP A 159 12.15 -6.85 8.42
N ASP A 160 10.94 -6.45 8.00
CA ASP A 160 9.67 -6.92 8.60
C ASP A 160 9.14 -8.19 7.91
N LEU A 161 9.74 -8.57 6.78
CA LEU A 161 9.32 -9.73 5.99
C LEU A 161 9.40 -11.03 6.79
N PRO A 162 10.45 -11.32 7.59
CA PRO A 162 10.50 -12.55 8.37
C PRO A 162 9.41 -12.66 9.44
N ALA A 163 8.91 -11.52 9.95
CA ALA A 163 7.86 -11.50 10.97
C ALA A 163 6.46 -11.69 10.36
N LEU A 164 6.20 -11.08 9.20
CA LEU A 164 4.87 -11.08 8.57
C LEU A 164 4.69 -12.18 7.53
N TYR A 165 5.76 -12.56 6.82
CA TYR A 165 5.78 -13.58 5.77
C TYR A 165 6.99 -14.52 5.94
N PRO A 166 7.04 -15.30 7.04
CA PRO A 166 8.22 -16.08 7.43
C PRO A 166 8.67 -17.13 6.40
N TRP A 167 7.80 -17.48 5.44
CA TRP A 167 8.06 -18.45 4.38
C TRP A 167 8.79 -17.83 3.17
N ILE A 168 8.83 -16.49 3.06
CA ILE A 168 9.57 -15.81 2.00
C ILE A 168 11.03 -15.71 2.44
N ARG A 169 11.91 -16.41 1.72
CA ARG A 169 13.36 -16.32 1.87
C ARG A 169 13.91 -15.52 0.71
N LEU A 170 14.49 -14.37 0.99
CA LEU A 170 15.17 -13.58 -0.02
C LEU A 170 16.68 -13.90 0.02
N PRO A 171 17.33 -14.07 -1.15
CA PRO A 171 18.78 -14.22 -1.19
C PRO A 171 19.46 -12.96 -0.66
N GLU A 172 20.68 -13.06 -0.13
CA GLU A 172 21.42 -11.88 0.32
C GLU A 172 21.56 -10.85 -0.82
N ARG A 173 21.52 -9.56 -0.51
CA ARG A 173 21.87 -8.54 -1.50
C ARG A 173 23.37 -8.64 -1.73
N ASN A 174 23.77 -9.09 -2.91
CA ASN A 174 25.16 -8.94 -3.34
C ASN A 174 25.50 -7.45 -3.26
N ALA A 175 26.42 -7.06 -2.38
CA ALA A 175 26.98 -5.72 -2.33
C ALA A 175 27.61 -5.46 -3.71
N ARG A 176 26.97 -4.60 -4.51
CA ARG A 176 27.51 -4.08 -5.75
C ARG A 176 27.76 -2.60 -5.58
#